data_AF-A0A655AJL7-F1
#
_entry.id   AF-A0A655AJL7-F1
#
_cell.length_a   1.000
_cell.length_b   1.000
_cell.length_c   1.000
_cell.angle_alpha   90.00
_cell.angle_beta   90.00
_cell.angle_gamma   90.00
#
_symmetry.space_group_name_H-M   'P 1'
#
loop_
_entity.id
_entity.type
_entity.pdbx_description
1 polymer ?
#
loop_
_entity_poly.entity_id
_entity_poly.type
_entity_poly.pdbx_seq_one_letter_code
_entity_poly.pdbx_strand_id
1 'polypeptide(L)' 'MSTVVRVEHVTADLEEQAWEWLVRHDEREYSFVDATSFAVMRKKGIQNAYAFDGDFSAAGFVEVRPE' A
#
# COMPACT_ATOMS: atom_id res chain seq x y z
N MET A 1 -0.11 9.30 -22.33
CA MET A 1 -0.12 8.44 -21.12
C MET A 1 0.17 7.01 -21.53
N SER A 2 0.94 6.27 -20.73
CA SER A 2 1.11 4.83 -20.95
C SER A 2 -0.26 4.14 -20.88
N THR A 3 -0.54 3.22 -21.79
CA THR A 3 -1.75 2.38 -21.76
C THR A 3 -1.58 1.14 -20.89
N VAL A 4 -0.36 0.88 -20.41
CA VAL A 4 -0.01 -0.34 -19.66
C VAL A 4 0.13 -0.05 -18.16
N VAL A 5 0.49 1.18 -17.79
CA VAL A 5 0.69 1.59 -16.38
C VAL A 5 0.04 2.94 -16.11
N ARG A 6 -0.65 3.04 -14.98
CA ARG A 6 -1.18 4.28 -14.43
C ARG A 6 -0.43 4.63 -13.15
N VAL A 7 0.05 5.87 -13.05
CA VAL A 7 0.75 6.39 -11.86
C VAL A 7 -0.26 7.10 -10.96
N GLU A 8 -0.27 6.72 -9.69
CA GLU A 8 -1.03 7.40 -8.65
C GLU A 8 -0.08 8.22 -7.79
N HIS A 9 -0.41 9.51 -7.60
CA HIS A 9 0.33 10.38 -6.70
C HIS A 9 -0.32 10.34 -5.32
N VAL A 10 0.51 10.17 -4.28
CA VAL A 10 0.06 10.27 -2.90
C VAL A 10 -0.29 11.74 -2.62
N THR A 11 -1.51 11.98 -2.16
CA THR A 11 -1.98 13.31 -1.75
C THR A 11 -1.69 13.53 -0.27
N ALA A 12 -1.69 14.79 0.20
CA ALA A 12 -1.52 15.10 1.63
C ALA A 12 -2.47 14.28 2.54
N ASP A 13 -3.77 14.18 2.19
CA ASP A 13 -4.73 13.38 2.96
C ASP A 13 -4.35 11.89 3.03
N LEU A 14 -3.69 11.35 2.00
CA LEU A 14 -3.26 9.95 1.96
C LEU A 14 -1.96 9.76 2.75
N GLU A 15 -1.06 10.76 2.75
CA GLU A 15 0.12 10.77 3.60
C GLU A 15 -0.27 10.80 5.08
N GLU A 16 -1.25 11.61 5.46
CA GLU A 16 -1.78 11.66 6.82
C GLU A 16 -2.42 10.33 7.23
N GLN A 17 -3.27 9.74 6.38
CA GLN A 17 -3.84 8.41 6.63
C GLN A 17 -2.77 7.33 6.76
N ALA A 18 -1.72 7.37 5.94
CA ALA A 18 -0.61 6.44 6.02
C ALA A 18 0.16 6.60 7.33
N TRP A 19 0.42 7.83 7.74
CA TRP A 19 1.08 8.13 9.01
C TRP A 19 0.27 7.63 10.20
N GLU A 20 -1.02 7.96 10.24
CA GLU A 20 -1.92 7.48 11.29
C GLU A 20 -2.02 5.96 11.34
N TRP A 21 -2.04 5.30 10.17
CA TRP A 21 -2.05 3.84 10.11
C TRP A 21 -0.74 3.28 10.67
N LEU A 22 0.41 3.80 10.23
CA LEU A 22 1.73 3.33 10.64
C LEU A 22 1.94 3.47 12.15
N VAL A 23 1.55 4.60 12.74
CA VAL A 23 1.68 4.84 14.19
C VAL A 23 0.80 3.88 15.02
N ARG A 24 -0.29 3.36 14.45
CA ARG A 24 -1.20 2.42 15.13
C ARG A 24 -0.79 0.94 14.99
N HIS A 25 0.15 0.61 14.10
CA HIS A 25 0.55 -0.76 13.80
C HIS A 25 2.03 -0.94 14.12
N ASP A 26 2.31 -1.37 15.36
CA ASP A 26 3.65 -1.63 15.89
C ASP A 26 3.99 -3.13 15.95
N GLU A 27 3.07 -4.00 15.50
CA GLU A 27 3.25 -5.45 15.50
C GLU A 27 4.30 -5.94 14.49
N ARG A 28 4.69 -5.07 13.54
CA ARG A 28 5.69 -5.32 12.51
C ARG A 28 6.34 -4.01 12.10
N GLU A 29 7.61 -4.07 11.73
CA GLU A 29 8.31 -2.92 11.12
C GLU A 29 7.82 -2.70 9.69
N TYR A 30 6.75 -1.92 9.52
CA TYR A 30 6.33 -1.43 8.21
C TYR A 30 7.10 -0.16 7.84
N SER A 31 7.40 0.01 6.54
CA SER A 31 7.92 1.30 6.06
C SER A 31 6.79 2.31 5.84
N PHE A 32 7.12 3.59 5.83
CA PHE A 32 6.16 4.63 5.44
C PHE A 32 5.73 4.49 3.96
N VAL A 33 6.59 3.93 3.11
CA VAL A 33 6.25 3.65 1.70
C VAL A 33 5.18 2.56 1.59
N ASP A 34 5.22 1.54 2.45
CA ASP A 34 4.18 0.51 2.50
C ASP A 34 2.86 1.11 3.00
N ALA A 35 2.91 1.88 4.08
CA ALA A 35 1.73 2.56 4.62
C ALA A 35 1.04 3.48 3.60
N THR A 36 1.81 4.24 2.82
CA THR A 36 1.26 5.09 1.74
C THR A 36 0.65 4.25 0.62
N SER A 37 1.26 3.12 0.28
CA SER A 37 0.70 2.16 -0.67
C SER A 37 -0.63 1.58 -0.18
N PHE A 38 -0.72 1.23 1.10
CA PHE A 38 -1.95 0.71 1.73
C PHE A 38 -3.08 1.75 1.69
N ALA A 39 -2.77 3.02 2.00
CA ALA A 39 -3.75 4.11 1.97
C ALA A 39 -4.29 4.33 0.54
N VAL A 40 -3.41 4.36 -0.48
CA VAL A 40 -3.80 4.48 -1.89
C VAL A 40 -4.67 3.29 -2.32
N MET A 41 -4.25 2.07 -2.00
CA MET A 41 -4.95 0.85 -2.38
C MET A 41 -6.35 0.78 -1.75
N ARG A 42 -6.47 1.08 -0.45
CA ARG A 42 -7.77 1.11 0.25
C ARG A 42 -8.71 2.15 -0.34
N LYS A 43 -8.21 3.37 -0.58
CA LYS A 43 -9.01 4.45 -1.22
C LYS A 43 -9.53 4.06 -2.60
N LYS A 44 -8.78 3.22 -3.34
CA LYS A 44 -9.14 2.78 -4.69
C LYS A 44 -9.82 1.42 -4.77
N GLY A 45 -9.99 0.72 -3.66
CA GLY A 45 -10.51 -0.66 -3.66
C GLY A 45 -9.58 -1.66 -4.36
N ILE A 46 -8.26 -1.41 -4.38
CA ILE A 46 -7.27 -2.34 -4.94
C ILE A 46 -6.94 -3.37 -3.85
N GLN A 47 -7.09 -4.65 -4.17
CA GLN A 47 -6.83 -5.74 -3.23
C GLN A 47 -5.54 -6.51 -3.53
N ASN A 48 -5.13 -6.58 -4.80
CA ASN A 48 -3.96 -7.33 -5.21
C ASN A 48 -2.72 -6.42 -5.25
N ALA A 49 -1.63 -6.84 -4.60
CA ALA A 49 -0.35 -6.16 -4.59
C ALA A 49 0.71 -7.02 -5.26
N TYR A 50 1.52 -6.43 -6.12
CA TYR A 50 2.71 -7.10 -6.65
C TYR A 50 3.90 -6.79 -5.73
N ALA A 51 4.10 -7.62 -4.71
CA ALA A 51 5.12 -7.46 -3.67
C ALA A 51 5.70 -8.82 -3.25
N PHE A 52 6.79 -8.82 -2.48
CA PHE A 52 7.60 -10.03 -2.25
C PHE A 52 7.99 -10.32 -0.80
N ASP A 53 7.81 -9.35 0.11
CA ASP A 53 8.27 -9.36 1.51
C ASP A 53 7.19 -9.76 2.53
N GLY A 54 5.93 -9.93 2.09
CA GLY A 54 4.83 -10.31 2.98
C GLY A 54 4.23 -9.15 3.77
N ASP A 55 4.70 -7.91 3.59
CA ASP A 55 4.18 -6.75 4.33
C ASP A 55 2.74 -6.43 3.89
N PHE A 56 2.47 -6.53 2.59
CA PHE A 56 1.14 -6.32 2.03
C PHE A 56 0.16 -7.39 2.49
N SER A 57 0.61 -8.65 2.54
CA SER A 57 -0.20 -9.74 3.08
C SER A 57 -0.56 -9.52 4.56
N ALA A 58 0.40 -9.08 5.37
CA ALA A 58 0.17 -8.76 6.78
C ALA A 58 -0.79 -7.58 6.98
N ALA A 59 -0.77 -6.60 6.07
CA ALA A 59 -1.71 -5.47 6.06
C ALA A 59 -3.10 -5.79 5.45
N GLY A 60 -3.34 -7.05 5.07
CA GLY A 60 -4.63 -7.58 4.60
C GLY A 60 -4.85 -7.54 3.09
N PHE A 61 -3.80 -7.36 2.30
CA PHE A 61 -3.86 -7.42 0.83
C PHE A 61 -3.47 -8.81 0.30
N VAL A 62 -3.77 -9.07 -0.97
CA VAL A 62 -3.38 -10.31 -1.65
C VAL A 62 -2.10 -10.06 -2.43
N GLU A 63 -0.99 -10.64 -2.01
CA GLU A 63 0.24 -10.60 -2.81
C GLU A 63 0.15 -11.54 -4.02
N VAL A 64 0.35 -10.98 -5.21
CA VAL A 64 0.38 -11.72 -6.48
C VAL A 64 1.81 -11.78 -7.00
N ARG A 65 2.18 -12.94 -7.57
CA ARG A 65 3.51 -13.20 -8.14
C ARG A 65 3.34 -13.59 -9.61
N PRO A 66 4.34 -13.31 -10.48
CA PRO A 66 4.27 -13.79 -11.84
C PRO A 66 4.48 -15.32 -11.83
N GLU A 67 3.80 -16.01 -12.73
CA GLU A 67 4.09 -17.42 -13.07
C GLU A 67 5.37 -17.54 -13.90
#